data_AF-G9EUG5-F1
#
_entry.id   AF-G9EUG5-F1
#
_cell.length_a   1.000
_cell.length_b   1.000
_cell.length_c   1.000
_cell.angle_alpha   90.00
_cell.angle_beta   90.00
_cell.angle_gamma   90.00
#
_symmetry.space_group_name_H-M   'P 1'
#
loop_
_entity.id
_entity.type
_entity.pdbx_description
1 polymer ?
#
loop_
_entity_poly.entity_id
_entity_poly.type
_entity_poly.pdbx_seq_one_letter_code
_entity_poly.pdbx_strand_id
1 'polypeptide(L)'
;MREEQLLNSFKNPDEFKRLITNNDDLCNAADAFPEHAETLINIVLNKAEEFKRLITNSFYLRVTIGTFREHAGKIINILLNNSEEFARLIANNAELCNAARVFSEYSEALINSVLKNPERFKRLITNNYELCKTAYSFREHAGKIINTVFNNSDEFKRLITNIDDLYNAVNRFPEHAETLINVLLNNDDEFKRLITNIDDLYNAVTRFPKHAETLINNVP
;
A
#
# COMPACT_ATOMS: atom_id res chain seq x y z
N MET A 1 -22.69 -5.22 -29.33
CA MET A 1 -21.62 -5.17 -30.36
C MET A 1 -21.64 -6.49 -31.13
N ARG A 2 -21.46 -6.49 -32.46
CA ARG A 2 -21.28 -7.73 -33.25
C ARG A 2 -19.78 -8.09 -33.33
N GLU A 3 -19.46 -9.38 -33.45
CA GLU A 3 -18.07 -9.87 -33.52
C GLU A 3 -17.28 -9.22 -34.67
N GLU A 4 -17.89 -9.07 -35.85
CA GLU A 4 -17.25 -8.39 -37.00
C GLU A 4 -16.83 -6.94 -36.67
N GLN A 5 -17.64 -6.22 -35.89
CA GLN A 5 -17.31 -4.86 -35.44
C GLN A 5 -16.12 -4.87 -34.49
N LEU A 6 -16.07 -5.86 -33.59
CA LEU A 6 -14.96 -6.07 -32.67
C LEU A 6 -13.66 -6.36 -33.43
N LEU A 7 -13.68 -7.27 -34.39
CA LEU A 7 -12.53 -7.62 -35.22
C LEU A 7 -12.02 -6.43 -36.04
N ASN A 8 -12.93 -5.61 -36.58
CA ASN A 8 -12.56 -4.39 -37.28
C ASN A 8 -11.91 -3.36 -36.33
N SER A 9 -12.38 -3.28 -35.09
CA SER A 9 -11.81 -2.39 -34.08
C SER A 9 -10.37 -2.72 -33.71
N PHE A 10 -9.96 -4.00 -33.76
CA PHE A 10 -8.57 -4.40 -33.48
C PHE A 10 -7.57 -3.80 -34.46
N LYS A 11 -8.02 -3.44 -35.66
CA LYS A 11 -7.19 -2.85 -36.72
C LYS A 11 -7.24 -1.31 -36.73
N ASN A 12 -8.22 -0.72 -36.07
CA ASN A 12 -8.47 0.72 -36.08
C ASN A 12 -8.59 1.27 -34.64
N PRO A 13 -7.57 1.98 -34.14
CA PRO A 13 -7.58 2.56 -32.80
C PRO A 13 -8.79 3.47 -32.50
N ASP A 14 -9.27 4.23 -33.48
CA ASP A 14 -10.41 5.12 -33.29
C ASP A 14 -11.72 4.33 -33.15
N GLU A 15 -11.86 3.25 -33.93
CA GLU A 15 -12.99 2.33 -33.82
C GLU A 15 -12.95 1.57 -32.48
N PHE A 16 -11.77 1.17 -32.02
CA PHE A 16 -11.60 0.58 -30.69
C PHE A 16 -12.06 1.53 -29.59
N LYS A 17 -11.63 2.80 -29.62
CA LYS A 17 -12.07 3.82 -28.65
C LYS A 17 -13.56 4.09 -28.71
N ARG A 18 -14.15 4.06 -29.91
CA ARG A 18 -15.58 4.26 -30.13
C ARG A 18 -16.42 3.11 -29.55
N LEU A 19 -15.96 1.86 -29.69
CA LEU A 19 -16.67 0.67 -29.24
C LEU A 19 -16.42 0.34 -27.77
N ILE A 20 -15.18 0.50 -27.30
CA ILE A 20 -14.75 0.22 -25.93
C ILE A 20 -14.48 1.54 -25.25
N THR A 21 -15.53 2.16 -24.71
CA THR A 21 -15.45 3.53 -24.17
C THR A 21 -14.88 3.56 -22.77
N ASN A 22 -15.10 2.51 -21.98
CA ASN A 22 -14.70 2.38 -20.59
C ASN A 22 -14.31 0.92 -20.24
N ASN A 23 -13.93 0.69 -18.97
CA ASN A 23 -13.53 -0.63 -18.48
C ASN A 23 -14.67 -1.67 -18.56
N ASP A 24 -15.89 -1.26 -18.26
CA ASP A 24 -17.03 -2.17 -18.25
C ASP A 24 -17.31 -2.67 -19.67
N ASP A 25 -17.19 -1.82 -20.69
CA ASP A 25 -17.27 -2.22 -22.10
C ASP A 25 -16.18 -3.24 -22.47
N LEU A 26 -14.94 -3.03 -21.97
CA LEU A 26 -13.82 -3.94 -22.19
C LEU A 26 -14.11 -5.32 -21.60
N CYS A 27 -14.55 -5.36 -20.35
CA CYS A 27 -14.85 -6.62 -19.66
C CYS A 27 -16.08 -7.32 -20.26
N ASN A 28 -17.15 -6.57 -20.55
CA ASN A 28 -18.32 -7.11 -21.23
C ASN A 28 -17.98 -7.66 -22.62
N ALA A 29 -17.07 -7.02 -23.35
CA ALA A 29 -16.60 -7.53 -24.64
C ALA A 29 -15.80 -8.83 -24.49
N ALA A 30 -14.95 -8.93 -23.47
CA ALA A 30 -14.19 -10.15 -23.19
C ALA A 30 -15.12 -11.30 -22.76
N ASP A 31 -16.14 -11.03 -21.97
CA ASP A 31 -17.13 -12.03 -21.55
C ASP A 31 -18.02 -12.49 -22.71
N ALA A 32 -18.42 -11.56 -23.59
CA ALA A 32 -19.24 -11.87 -24.76
C ALA A 32 -18.46 -12.59 -25.88
N PHE A 33 -17.14 -12.37 -25.97
CA PHE A 33 -16.26 -12.91 -27.00
C PHE A 33 -14.96 -13.48 -26.39
N PRO A 34 -15.02 -14.60 -25.65
CA PRO A 34 -13.88 -15.12 -24.89
C PRO A 34 -12.65 -15.46 -25.74
N GLU A 35 -12.85 -15.91 -26.98
CA GLU A 35 -11.78 -16.20 -27.94
C GLU A 35 -10.95 -14.96 -28.31
N HIS A 36 -11.51 -13.76 -28.13
CA HIS A 36 -10.86 -12.49 -28.42
C HIS A 36 -10.39 -11.75 -27.17
N ALA A 37 -10.63 -12.29 -25.97
CA ALA A 37 -10.24 -11.68 -24.69
C ALA A 37 -8.73 -11.41 -24.61
N GLU A 38 -7.91 -12.33 -25.12
CA GLU A 38 -6.44 -12.17 -25.23
C GLU A 38 -6.06 -10.95 -26.08
N THR A 39 -6.72 -10.76 -27.21
CA THR A 39 -6.45 -9.63 -28.11
C THR A 39 -6.89 -8.32 -27.46
N LEU A 40 -8.06 -8.32 -26.82
CA LEU A 40 -8.61 -7.17 -26.10
C LEU A 40 -7.62 -6.66 -25.04
N ILE A 41 -7.21 -7.54 -24.12
CA ILE A 41 -6.30 -7.13 -23.04
C ILE A 41 -4.92 -6.74 -23.57
N ASN A 42 -4.40 -7.41 -24.60
CA ASN A 42 -3.11 -7.04 -25.20
C ASN A 42 -3.12 -5.64 -25.82
N ILE A 43 -4.25 -5.16 -26.36
CA ILE A 43 -4.37 -3.77 -26.81
C ILE A 43 -4.18 -2.80 -25.63
N VAL A 44 -4.80 -3.12 -24.48
CA VAL A 44 -4.73 -2.29 -23.26
C VAL A 44 -3.32 -2.33 -22.66
N LEU A 45 -2.70 -3.50 -22.54
CA LEU A 45 -1.39 -3.66 -21.90
C LEU A 45 -0.24 -3.08 -22.73
N ASN A 46 -0.35 -3.08 -24.07
CA ASN A 46 0.71 -2.58 -24.96
C ASN A 46 0.62 -1.08 -25.26
N LYS A 47 -0.46 -0.40 -24.84
CA LYS A 47 -0.67 1.03 -25.09
C LYS A 47 -0.96 1.76 -23.79
N ALA A 48 0.02 2.54 -23.32
CA ALA A 48 -0.10 3.30 -22.06
C ALA A 48 -1.37 4.17 -22.01
N GLU A 49 -1.72 4.82 -23.11
CA GLU A 49 -2.96 5.62 -23.21
C GLU A 49 -4.23 4.78 -23.03
N GLU A 50 -4.27 3.55 -23.55
CA GLU A 50 -5.43 2.67 -23.37
C GLU A 50 -5.48 2.11 -21.94
N PHE A 51 -4.34 1.75 -21.36
CA PHE A 51 -4.25 1.36 -19.96
C PHE A 51 -4.78 2.47 -19.04
N LYS A 52 -4.31 3.70 -19.24
CA LYS A 52 -4.73 4.87 -18.44
C LYS A 52 -6.20 5.21 -18.64
N ARG A 53 -6.69 5.15 -19.89
CA ARG A 53 -8.08 5.44 -20.25
C ARG A 53 -9.06 4.41 -19.70
N LEU A 54 -8.72 3.13 -19.76
CA LEU A 54 -9.63 2.03 -19.41
C LEU A 54 -9.50 1.59 -17.96
N ILE A 55 -8.33 1.73 -17.34
CA ILE A 55 -8.12 1.36 -15.94
C ILE A 55 -7.96 2.66 -15.17
N THR A 56 -9.07 3.38 -14.91
CA THR A 56 -9.00 4.77 -14.41
C THR A 56 -8.73 4.89 -12.92
N ASN A 57 -8.99 3.83 -12.14
CA ASN A 57 -8.83 3.82 -10.68
C ASN A 57 -8.62 2.40 -10.14
N SER A 58 -8.43 2.29 -8.82
CA SER A 58 -8.21 1.00 -8.13
C SER A 58 -9.38 0.01 -8.29
N PHE A 59 -10.61 0.49 -8.48
CA PHE A 59 -11.77 -0.37 -8.72
C PHE A 59 -11.67 -1.05 -10.08
N TYR A 60 -11.42 -0.28 -11.14
CA TYR A 60 -11.28 -0.84 -12.49
C TYR A 60 -10.03 -1.69 -12.66
N LEU A 61 -8.97 -1.43 -11.88
CA LEU A 61 -7.82 -2.34 -11.80
C LEU A 61 -8.26 -3.74 -11.31
N ARG A 62 -9.10 -3.79 -10.27
CA ARG A 62 -9.65 -5.04 -9.72
C ARG A 62 -10.59 -5.75 -10.68
N VAL A 63 -11.48 -5.00 -11.34
CA VAL A 63 -12.39 -5.56 -12.34
C VAL A 63 -11.58 -6.16 -13.49
N THR A 64 -10.61 -5.43 -14.02
CA THR A 64 -9.74 -5.89 -15.12
C THR A 64 -8.97 -7.15 -14.74
N ILE A 65 -8.32 -7.19 -13.58
CA ILE A 65 -7.60 -8.39 -13.12
C ILE A 65 -8.57 -9.56 -12.89
N GLY A 66 -9.77 -9.29 -12.39
CA GLY A 66 -10.81 -10.30 -12.19
C GLY A 66 -11.27 -10.96 -13.49
N THR A 67 -11.42 -10.17 -14.56
CA THR A 67 -11.79 -10.64 -15.91
C THR A 67 -10.61 -11.30 -16.62
N PHE A 68 -9.42 -10.69 -16.60
CA PHE A 68 -8.23 -11.16 -17.32
C PHE A 68 -7.20 -11.79 -16.37
N ARG A 69 -7.61 -12.84 -15.64
CA ARG A 69 -6.79 -13.44 -14.57
C ARG A 69 -5.40 -13.89 -15.01
N GLU A 70 -5.29 -14.49 -16.20
CA GLU A 70 -4.02 -14.94 -16.77
C GLU A 70 -3.02 -13.78 -17.03
N HIS A 71 -3.51 -12.53 -17.07
CA HIS A 71 -2.70 -11.33 -17.26
C HIS A 71 -2.50 -10.54 -15.97
N ALA A 72 -2.98 -11.03 -14.82
CA ALA A 72 -2.84 -10.36 -13.53
C ALA A 72 -1.38 -9.96 -13.25
N GLY A 73 -0.44 -10.87 -13.47
CA GLY A 73 1.00 -10.61 -13.28
C GLY A 73 1.53 -9.49 -14.16
N LYS A 74 1.09 -9.40 -15.43
CA LYS A 74 1.48 -8.30 -16.33
C LYS A 74 0.90 -6.96 -15.89
N ILE A 75 -0.38 -6.94 -15.49
CA ILE A 75 -1.06 -5.74 -15.00
C ILE A 75 -0.38 -5.22 -13.73
N ILE A 76 -0.10 -6.12 -12.77
CA ILE A 76 0.63 -5.79 -11.54
C ILE A 76 2.04 -5.32 -11.87
N ASN A 77 2.72 -5.93 -12.84
CA ASN A 77 4.06 -5.50 -13.24
C ASN A 77 4.07 -4.07 -13.82
N ILE A 78 3.04 -3.66 -14.58
CA ILE A 78 2.87 -2.27 -15.03
C ILE A 78 2.70 -1.35 -13.81
N LEU A 79 1.80 -1.73 -12.89
CA LEU A 79 1.53 -0.96 -11.67
C LEU A 79 2.81 -0.75 -10.83
N LEU A 80 3.61 -1.80 -10.62
CA LEU A 80 4.76 -1.74 -9.72
C LEU A 80 5.92 -0.93 -10.33
N ASN A 81 6.15 -1.06 -11.64
CA ASN A 81 7.29 -0.44 -12.33
C ASN A 81 7.03 0.98 -12.85
N ASN A 82 5.78 1.43 -12.89
CA ASN A 82 5.43 2.79 -13.27
C ASN A 82 4.94 3.59 -12.06
N SER A 83 5.74 4.56 -11.62
CA SER A 83 5.41 5.39 -10.45
C SER A 83 4.19 6.29 -10.63
N GLU A 84 3.92 6.76 -11.84
CA GLU A 84 2.70 7.54 -12.12
C GLU A 84 1.47 6.64 -11.99
N GLU A 85 1.51 5.45 -12.60
CA GLU A 85 0.41 4.48 -12.52
C GLU A 85 0.20 3.97 -11.10
N PHE A 86 1.27 3.71 -10.36
CA PHE A 86 1.17 3.36 -8.95
C PHE A 86 0.48 4.46 -8.14
N ALA A 87 0.90 5.72 -8.32
CA ALA A 87 0.31 6.84 -7.59
C ALA A 87 -1.16 7.07 -7.95
N ARG A 88 -1.51 6.88 -9.23
CA ARG A 88 -2.87 7.04 -9.75
C ARG A 88 -3.82 5.93 -9.32
N LEU A 89 -3.36 4.68 -9.35
CA LEU A 89 -4.19 3.50 -9.07
C LEU A 89 -4.18 3.09 -7.60
N ILE A 90 -3.16 3.48 -6.86
CA ILE A 90 -3.05 3.29 -5.40
C ILE A 90 -2.84 4.68 -4.80
N ALA A 91 -3.91 5.46 -4.73
CA ALA A 91 -3.90 6.86 -4.31
C ALA A 91 -3.67 7.01 -2.80
N ASN A 92 -4.08 6.03 -2.00
CA ASN A 92 -3.98 6.06 -0.53
C ASN A 92 -3.77 4.67 0.08
N ASN A 93 -3.56 4.64 1.39
CA ASN A 93 -3.33 3.41 2.16
C ASN A 93 -4.47 2.39 2.04
N ALA A 94 -5.72 2.86 2.06
CA ALA A 94 -6.87 1.98 2.00
C ALA A 94 -6.92 1.23 0.66
N GLU A 95 -6.56 1.90 -0.44
CA GLU A 95 -6.43 1.25 -1.75
C GLU A 95 -5.28 0.25 -1.79
N LEU A 96 -4.14 0.56 -1.17
CA LEU A 96 -3.01 -0.38 -1.04
C LEU A 96 -3.44 -1.65 -0.29
N CYS A 97 -4.06 -1.49 0.89
CA CYS A 97 -4.53 -2.60 1.70
C CYS A 97 -5.60 -3.41 0.98
N ASN A 98 -6.50 -2.75 0.25
CA ASN A 98 -7.53 -3.44 -0.53
C ASN A 98 -6.93 -4.20 -1.71
N ALA A 99 -5.94 -3.63 -2.41
CA ALA A 99 -5.21 -4.31 -3.47
C ALA A 99 -4.50 -5.56 -2.94
N ALA A 100 -3.80 -5.47 -1.81
CA ALA A 100 -3.14 -6.61 -1.18
C ALA A 100 -4.12 -7.72 -0.76
N ARG A 101 -5.31 -7.35 -0.28
CA ARG A 101 -6.35 -8.32 0.09
C ARG A 101 -6.95 -9.03 -1.12
N VAL A 102 -7.21 -8.30 -2.21
CA VAL A 102 -7.83 -8.85 -3.43
C VAL A 102 -6.81 -9.63 -4.27
N PHE A 103 -5.54 -9.21 -4.22
CA PHE A 103 -4.43 -9.76 -4.97
C PHE A 103 -3.38 -10.32 -4.03
N SER A 104 -3.78 -11.26 -3.16
CA SER A 104 -2.93 -11.78 -2.08
C SER A 104 -1.61 -12.38 -2.58
N GLU A 105 -1.60 -12.99 -3.76
CA GLU A 105 -0.38 -13.53 -4.40
C GLU A 105 0.66 -12.46 -4.74
N TYR A 106 0.25 -11.19 -4.90
CA TYR A 106 1.14 -10.05 -5.17
C TYR A 106 1.33 -9.14 -3.96
N SER A 107 0.80 -9.52 -2.79
CA SER A 107 0.88 -8.71 -1.56
C SER A 107 2.33 -8.41 -1.17
N GLU A 108 3.23 -9.39 -1.27
CA GLU A 108 4.65 -9.20 -1.01
C GLU A 108 5.26 -8.16 -1.98
N ALA A 109 4.97 -8.29 -3.27
CA ALA A 109 5.51 -7.39 -4.30
C ALA A 109 5.00 -5.95 -4.09
N LEU A 110 3.71 -5.79 -3.75
CA LEU A 110 3.10 -4.50 -3.42
C LEU A 110 3.79 -3.84 -2.24
N ILE A 111 3.92 -4.54 -1.10
CA ILE A 111 4.52 -3.93 0.08
C ILE A 111 6.00 -3.65 -0.12
N ASN A 112 6.74 -4.56 -0.78
CA ASN A 112 8.15 -4.35 -1.08
C ASN A 112 8.38 -3.11 -1.96
N SER A 113 7.46 -2.84 -2.89
CA SER A 113 7.50 -1.65 -3.72
C SER A 113 7.30 -0.36 -2.92
N VAL A 114 6.44 -0.39 -1.89
CA VAL A 114 6.23 0.74 -0.97
C VAL A 114 7.45 0.93 -0.07
N LEU A 115 7.96 -0.14 0.55
CA LEU A 115 9.09 -0.06 1.49
C LEU A 115 10.41 0.36 0.82
N LYS A 116 10.62 0.02 -0.46
CA LYS A 116 11.83 0.40 -1.22
C LYS A 116 11.79 1.83 -1.78
N ASN A 117 10.63 2.48 -1.76
CA ASN A 117 10.46 3.81 -2.33
C ASN A 117 9.97 4.79 -1.25
N PRO A 118 10.86 5.66 -0.74
CA PRO A 118 10.54 6.60 0.34
C PRO A 118 9.34 7.50 0.03
N GLU A 119 9.17 7.94 -1.22
CA GLU A 119 8.04 8.78 -1.62
C GLU A 119 6.72 8.00 -1.57
N ARG A 120 6.70 6.75 -2.03
CA ARG A 120 5.52 5.88 -1.89
C ARG A 120 5.21 5.61 -0.43
N PHE A 121 6.24 5.33 0.37
CA PHE A 121 6.11 5.08 1.80
C PHE A 121 5.48 6.26 2.53
N LYS A 122 6.06 7.47 2.39
CA LYS A 122 5.56 8.68 3.05
C LYS A 122 4.15 9.05 2.62
N ARG A 123 3.84 8.91 1.33
CA ARG A 123 2.50 9.19 0.79
C ARG A 123 1.44 8.22 1.31
N LEU A 124 1.76 6.94 1.43
CA LEU A 124 0.80 5.90 1.80
C LEU A 124 0.73 5.63 3.30
N ILE A 125 1.79 5.90 4.04
CA ILE A 125 1.89 5.68 5.49
C ILE A 125 2.16 7.04 6.12
N THR A 126 1.09 7.82 6.29
CA THR A 126 1.19 9.22 6.72
C THR A 126 1.34 9.39 8.23
N ASN A 127 0.89 8.40 9.02
CA ASN A 127 0.89 8.44 10.49
C ASN A 127 0.91 7.01 11.08
N ASN A 128 0.98 6.90 12.42
CA ASN A 128 0.94 5.63 13.16
C ASN A 128 -0.29 4.76 12.82
N TYR A 129 -1.46 5.38 12.66
CA TYR A 129 -2.68 4.66 12.35
C TYR A 129 -2.57 3.92 11.01
N GLU A 130 -2.11 4.60 9.96
CA GLU A 130 -1.90 3.98 8.65
C GLU A 130 -0.78 2.93 8.69
N LEU A 131 0.28 3.14 9.49
CA LEU A 131 1.31 2.13 9.72
C LEU A 131 0.69 0.85 10.31
N CYS A 132 -0.08 0.99 11.38
CA CYS A 132 -0.73 -0.11 12.07
C CYS A 132 -1.71 -0.86 11.16
N LYS A 133 -2.49 -0.11 10.37
CA LYS A 133 -3.43 -0.67 9.39
C LYS A 133 -2.73 -1.40 8.26
N THR A 134 -1.61 -0.87 7.78
CA THR A 134 -0.79 -1.52 6.76
C THR A 134 -0.24 -2.84 7.28
N ALA A 135 0.45 -2.82 8.43
CA ALA A 135 1.02 -4.04 8.99
C ALA A 135 -0.03 -5.10 9.37
N TYR A 136 -1.25 -4.68 9.74
CA TYR A 136 -2.37 -5.61 9.90
C TYR A 136 -2.81 -6.25 8.57
N SER A 137 -2.89 -5.46 7.50
CA SER A 137 -3.31 -5.92 6.17
C SER A 137 -2.25 -6.79 5.49
N PHE A 138 -0.97 -6.56 5.80
CA PHE A 138 0.18 -7.32 5.32
C PHE A 138 0.78 -8.15 6.46
N ARG A 139 -0.04 -8.95 7.14
CA ARG A 139 0.35 -9.63 8.40
C ARG A 139 1.63 -10.46 8.28
N GLU A 140 1.82 -11.17 7.18
CA GLU A 140 3.02 -11.98 6.91
C GLU A 140 4.29 -11.14 6.74
N HIS A 141 4.13 -9.84 6.46
CA HIS A 141 5.21 -8.87 6.30
C HIS A 141 5.22 -7.79 7.39
N ALA A 142 4.40 -7.93 8.43
CA ALA A 142 4.28 -6.95 9.51
C ALA A 142 5.65 -6.62 10.12
N GLY A 143 6.43 -7.64 10.47
CA GLY A 143 7.77 -7.43 11.02
C GLY A 143 8.72 -6.67 10.09
N LYS A 144 8.60 -6.85 8.76
CA LYS A 144 9.39 -6.09 7.80
C LYS A 144 8.99 -4.61 7.77
N ILE A 145 7.69 -4.33 7.75
CA ILE A 145 7.14 -2.96 7.77
C ILE A 145 7.57 -2.23 9.04
N ILE A 146 7.43 -2.91 10.18
CA ILE A 146 7.79 -2.42 11.51
C ILE A 146 9.30 -2.15 11.55
N ASN A 147 10.14 -3.11 11.17
CA ASN A 147 11.59 -2.91 11.13
C ASN A 147 12.03 -1.76 10.21
N THR A 148 11.34 -1.51 9.09
CA THR A 148 11.64 -0.35 8.22
C THR A 148 11.43 0.99 8.95
N VAL A 149 10.40 1.10 9.80
CA VAL A 149 10.15 2.30 10.60
C VAL A 149 11.15 2.41 11.74
N PHE A 150 11.33 1.35 12.53
CA PHE A 150 12.07 1.44 13.79
C PHE A 150 13.59 1.43 13.63
N ASN A 151 14.10 1.00 12.47
CA ASN A 151 15.52 1.16 12.13
C ASN A 151 15.82 2.48 11.39
N ASN A 152 14.84 3.35 11.20
CA ASN A 152 15.00 4.64 10.56
C ASN A 152 14.49 5.75 11.48
N SER A 153 15.41 6.53 12.06
CA SER A 153 15.09 7.61 13.00
C SER A 153 14.10 8.62 12.44
N ASP A 154 14.21 8.98 11.16
CA ASP A 154 13.33 9.98 10.54
C ASP A 154 11.91 9.44 10.40
N GLU A 155 11.75 8.18 10.01
CA GLU A 155 10.45 7.54 9.88
C GLU A 155 9.83 7.26 11.25
N PHE A 156 10.64 6.86 12.23
CA PHE A 156 10.21 6.75 13.62
C PHE A 156 9.66 8.06 14.14
N LYS A 157 10.43 9.15 14.02
CA LYS A 157 10.04 10.49 14.46
C LYS A 157 8.77 10.98 13.76
N ARG A 158 8.64 10.70 12.46
CA ARG A 158 7.49 11.10 11.66
C ARG A 158 6.21 10.34 12.04
N LEU A 159 6.33 9.04 12.34
CA LEU A 159 5.18 8.17 12.58
C LEU A 159 4.80 8.04 14.05
N ILE A 160 5.76 8.20 14.98
CA ILE A 160 5.55 8.15 16.42
C ILE A 160 5.70 9.56 16.96
N THR A 161 4.61 10.31 17.04
CA THR A 161 4.66 11.74 17.41
C THR A 161 4.56 11.96 18.91
N ASN A 162 3.99 11.00 19.65
CA ASN A 162 3.76 11.05 21.09
C ASN A 162 3.75 9.63 21.70
N ILE A 163 3.59 9.55 23.02
CA ILE A 163 3.52 8.29 23.77
C ILE A 163 2.28 7.44 23.43
N ASP A 164 1.19 8.05 22.97
CA ASP A 164 0.01 7.33 22.48
C ASP A 164 0.32 6.54 21.21
N ASP A 165 1.01 7.14 20.25
CA ASP A 165 1.44 6.46 19.03
C ASP A 165 2.37 5.29 19.33
N LEU A 166 3.33 5.49 20.25
CA LEU A 166 4.25 4.42 20.65
C LEU A 166 3.51 3.28 21.33
N TYR A 167 2.61 3.60 22.27
CA TYR A 167 1.81 2.61 22.98
C TYR A 167 0.89 1.83 22.04
N ASN A 168 0.26 2.51 21.09
CA ASN A 168 -0.56 1.87 20.06
C ASN A 168 0.27 0.91 19.20
N ALA A 169 1.47 1.31 18.78
CA ALA A 169 2.38 0.43 18.05
C ALA A 169 2.77 -0.81 18.87
N VAL A 170 3.16 -0.61 20.14
CA VAL A 170 3.55 -1.71 21.05
C VAL A 170 2.42 -2.72 21.24
N ASN A 171 1.19 -2.25 21.46
CA ASN A 171 0.04 -3.13 21.63
C ASN A 171 -0.35 -3.87 20.34
N ARG A 172 -0.10 -3.26 19.19
CA ARG A 172 -0.45 -3.86 17.90
C ARG A 172 0.59 -4.86 17.41
N PHE A 173 1.84 -4.70 17.84
CA PHE A 173 2.99 -5.53 17.47
C PHE A 173 3.71 -6.05 18.74
N PRO A 174 3.06 -6.90 19.55
CA PRO A 174 3.62 -7.38 20.82
C PRO A 174 4.96 -8.09 20.63
N GLU A 175 5.17 -8.76 19.49
CA GLU A 175 6.44 -9.41 19.13
C GLU A 175 7.60 -8.43 18.91
N HIS A 176 7.30 -7.15 18.67
CA HIS A 176 8.26 -6.07 18.49
C HIS A 176 8.25 -5.05 19.63
N ALA A 177 7.43 -5.26 20.67
CA ALA A 177 7.23 -4.34 21.78
C ALA A 177 8.54 -3.90 22.45
N GLU A 178 9.42 -4.84 22.77
CA GLU A 178 10.70 -4.52 23.41
C GLU A 178 11.62 -3.72 22.49
N THR A 179 11.68 -4.04 21.19
CA THR A 179 12.45 -3.25 20.22
C THR A 179 11.93 -1.81 20.16
N LEU A 180 10.61 -1.63 20.11
CA LEU A 180 9.95 -0.33 20.07
C LEU A 180 10.27 0.53 21.30
N ILE A 181 10.14 -0.06 22.48
CA ILE A 181 10.42 0.63 23.74
C ILE A 181 11.92 0.94 23.85
N ASN A 182 12.78 0.05 23.40
CA ASN A 182 14.24 0.27 23.39
C ASN A 182 14.67 1.43 22.49
N VAL A 183 13.93 1.76 21.41
CA VAL A 183 14.20 2.97 20.63
C VAL A 183 14.02 4.21 21.50
N LEU A 184 12.97 4.25 22.33
CA LEU A 184 12.72 5.34 23.27
C LEU A 184 13.79 5.37 24.39
N LEU A 185 14.11 4.22 24.98
CA LEU A 185 14.96 4.17 26.17
C LEU A 185 16.45 4.39 25.89
N ASN A 186 16.93 4.04 24.68
CA ASN A 186 18.35 4.11 24.33
C ASN A 186 18.70 5.33 23.45
N ASN A 187 17.74 6.23 23.22
CA ASN A 187 17.94 7.42 22.41
C ASN A 187 17.42 8.65 23.15
N ASP A 188 18.35 9.42 23.73
CA ASP A 188 18.07 10.63 24.50
C ASP A 188 17.24 11.66 23.71
N ASP A 189 17.45 11.78 22.41
CA ASP A 189 16.71 12.74 21.58
C ASP A 189 15.26 12.30 21.41
N GLU A 190 15.02 11.00 21.20
CA GLU A 190 13.66 10.45 21.13
C GLU A 190 12.96 10.48 22.48
N PHE A 191 13.70 10.23 23.57
CA PHE A 191 13.20 10.37 24.94
C PHE A 191 12.74 11.78 25.22
N LYS A 192 13.61 12.78 25.02
CA LYS A 192 13.25 14.20 25.24
C LYS A 192 12.13 14.67 24.33
N ARG A 193 12.02 14.10 23.12
CA ARG A 193 10.96 14.44 22.17
C ARG A 193 9.60 13.87 22.58
N LEU A 194 9.55 12.62 23.03
CA LEU A 194 8.30 11.95 23.41
C LEU A 194 7.89 12.24 24.87
N ILE A 195 8.84 12.56 25.73
CA ILE A 195 8.65 12.87 27.16
C ILE A 195 9.05 14.32 27.39
N THR A 196 8.11 15.24 27.21
CA THR A 196 8.39 16.69 27.30
C THR A 196 8.12 17.28 28.69
N ASN A 197 7.32 16.58 29.50
CA ASN A 197 6.88 17.02 30.81
C ASN A 197 6.53 15.82 31.71
N ILE A 198 6.14 16.11 32.96
CA ILE A 198 5.82 15.09 33.96
C ILE A 198 4.58 14.25 33.62
N ASP A 199 3.62 14.81 32.90
CA ASP A 199 2.41 14.09 32.48
C ASP A 199 2.74 13.06 31.39
N ASP A 200 3.61 13.40 30.44
CA ASP A 200 4.12 12.47 29.43
C ASP A 200 4.87 11.30 30.08
N LEU A 201 5.72 11.61 31.07
CA LEU A 201 6.45 10.60 31.85
C LEU A 201 5.49 9.69 32.61
N TYR A 202 4.50 10.28 33.30
CA TYR A 202 3.48 9.53 34.03
C TYR A 202 2.69 8.61 33.10
N ASN A 203 2.31 9.11 31.92
CA ASN A 203 1.63 8.34 30.90
C ASN A 203 2.50 7.17 30.41
N ALA A 204 3.78 7.41 30.13
CA ALA A 204 4.72 6.37 29.70
C ALA A 204 4.91 5.28 30.77
N VAL A 205 5.15 5.66 32.01
CA VAL A 205 5.31 4.74 33.16
C VAL A 205 4.06 3.90 33.37
N THR A 206 2.88 4.51 33.27
CA THR A 206 1.59 3.82 33.43
C THR A 206 1.37 2.78 32.33
N ARG A 207 1.79 3.09 31.10
CA ARG A 207 1.58 2.24 29.92
C ARG A 207 2.64 1.18 29.71
N PHE A 208 3.85 1.43 30.20
CA PHE A 208 4.99 0.52 30.13
C PHE A 208 5.51 0.17 31.54
N PRO A 209 4.69 -0.46 32.40
CA PRO A 209 5.05 -0.66 33.82
C PRO A 209 6.29 -1.52 34.02
N LYS A 210 6.62 -2.41 33.07
CA LYS A 210 7.86 -3.20 33.10
C LYS A 210 9.13 -2.36 32.94
N HIS A 211 9.00 -1.18 32.34
CA HIS A 211 10.08 -0.26 32.03
C HIS A 211 10.02 1.02 32.88
N ALA A 212 9.13 1.05 33.88
CA ALA A 212 8.86 2.21 34.71
C ALA A 212 10.12 2.78 35.38
N GLU A 213 10.93 1.91 36.00
CA GLU A 213 12.17 2.32 36.68
C GLU A 213 13.16 2.94 35.70
N THR A 214 13.36 2.33 34.53
CA THR A 214 14.24 2.87 33.49
C THR A 214 13.74 4.20 32.94
N LEU A 215 12.42 4.33 32.69
CA LEU A 215 11.81 5.57 32.26
C LEU A 215 12.04 6.71 33.26
N ILE A 216 11.88 6.43 34.56
CA ILE A 216 12.12 7.41 35.64
C ILE A 216 13.60 7.81 35.70
N ASN A 217 14.51 6.83 35.60
CA ASN A 217 15.95 7.06 35.68
C ASN A 217 16.54 7.77 34.45
N ASN A 218 15.82 7.75 33.31
CA ASN A 218 16.22 8.45 32.09
C ASN A 218 15.81 9.94 32.07
N VAL A 219 15.05 10.40 33.08
CA VAL A 219 14.77 11.82 33.24
C VAL A 219 16.05 12.53 33.71
N PRO A 220 16.55 13.55 32.98
CA PRO A 220 17.75 14.28 33.38
C PRO A 220 17.61 15.04 34.71
#